data_AF-A0AAV0LFH9-F1
#
_entry.id   AF-A0AAV0LFH9-F1
#
_cell.length_a   1.000
_cell.length_b   1.000
_cell.length_c   1.000
_cell.angle_alpha   90.00
_cell.angle_beta   90.00
_cell.angle_gamma   90.00
#
_symmetry.space_group_name_H-M   'P 1'
#
loop_
_entity.id
_entity.type
_entity.pdbx_description
1 polymer ?
#
loop_
_entity_poly.entity_id
_entity_poly.type
_entity_poly.pdbx_seq_one_letter_code
_entity_poly.pdbx_strand_id
1 'polypeptide(L)'
;MLNPHYSYADESIFDDGNITPEFMDCVETFYIGDDDKQDQVMNYEFQKFQKREGAFRKKLSRSCQNFNYNPVVWWRMYGVDTPNLQKLAMRILSLTSSFTGYERNWS
;
A
#
# COMPACT_ATOMS: atom_id res chain seq x y z
N MET A 1 -4.56 4.74 2.55
CA MET A 1 -4.60 3.28 2.82
C MET A 1 -3.28 2.53 2.61
N LEU A 2 -2.63 2.60 1.44
CA LEU A 2 -1.45 1.74 1.16
C LEU A 2 -0.13 2.20 1.81
N ASN A 3 -0.07 3.37 2.43
CA ASN A 3 1.10 3.79 3.21
C ASN A 3 0.97 3.25 4.65
N PRO A 4 1.80 2.26 5.06
CA PRO A 4 1.70 1.61 6.36
C PRO A 4 1.97 2.55 7.53
N HIS A 5 2.69 3.65 7.33
CA HIS A 5 2.88 4.67 8.38
C HIS A 5 1.54 5.25 8.81
N TYR A 6 0.64 5.51 7.86
CA TYR A 6 -0.69 6.05 8.15
C TYR A 6 -1.69 4.95 8.48
N SER A 7 -1.70 3.86 7.69
CA SER A 7 -2.74 2.84 7.85
C SER A 7 -2.56 1.89 9.02
N TYR A 8 -1.34 1.76 9.56
CA TYR A 8 -1.13 1.03 10.81
C TYR A 8 -1.15 1.94 12.05
N ALA A 9 -1.17 3.25 11.86
CA ALA A 9 -1.39 4.22 12.93
C ALA A 9 -2.88 4.42 13.20
N ASP A 10 -3.71 4.42 12.15
CA ASP A 10 -5.17 4.48 12.24
C ASP A 10 -5.78 3.42 11.32
N GLU A 11 -6.25 2.32 11.92
CA GLU A 11 -6.85 1.20 11.19
C GLU A 11 -8.25 1.53 10.63
N SER A 12 -8.91 2.58 11.13
CA SER A 12 -10.22 3.00 10.60
C SER A 12 -10.15 3.44 9.13
N ILE A 13 -8.94 3.76 8.63
CA ILE A 13 -8.70 4.03 7.21
C ILE A 13 -9.07 2.87 6.28
N PHE A 14 -9.14 1.65 6.83
CA PHE A 14 -9.54 0.46 6.10
C PHE A 14 -11.07 0.29 6.07
N ASP A 15 -11.78 0.90 7.01
CA ASP A 15 -13.23 0.87 7.14
C ASP A 15 -13.91 2.13 6.56
N ASP A 16 -13.12 3.08 6.03
CA ASP A 16 -13.65 4.24 5.34
C ASP A 16 -14.35 3.80 4.05
N GLY A 17 -15.68 3.87 4.07
CA GLY A 17 -16.56 3.44 2.97
C GLY A 17 -16.30 4.17 1.64
N ASN A 18 -15.57 5.29 1.65
CA ASN A 18 -15.16 5.98 0.42
C ASN A 18 -13.81 5.48 -0.13
N ILE A 19 -12.91 5.00 0.74
CA ILE A 19 -11.57 4.54 0.35
C ILE A 19 -11.62 3.18 -0.35
N THR A 20 -12.62 2.36 0.01
CA THR A 20 -12.75 1.00 -0.54
C THR A 20 -13.10 1.00 -2.04
N PRO A 21 -14.11 1.76 -2.54
CA PRO A 21 -14.40 1.89 -3.96
C PRO A 21 -13.23 2.47 -4.78
N GLU A 22 -12.61 3.55 -4.31
CA GLU A 22 -11.47 4.18 -5.00
C GLU A 22 -10.28 3.21 -5.15
N PHE A 23 -10.07 2.36 -4.14
CA PHE A 23 -9.08 1.30 -4.24
C PHE A 23 -9.47 0.20 -5.23
N MET A 24 -10.75 -0.19 -5.28
CA MET A 24 -11.25 -1.15 -6.28
C MET A 24 -10.96 -0.64 -7.70
N ASP A 25 -11.35 0.60 -8.00
CA ASP A 25 -11.11 1.24 -9.29
C ASP A 25 -9.61 1.27 -9.65
N CYS A 26 -8.75 1.52 -8.65
CA CYS A 26 -7.29 1.47 -8.85
C CYS A 26 -6.80 0.07 -9.21
N VAL A 27 -7.35 -0.98 -8.58
CA VAL A 27 -6.99 -2.37 -8.85
C VAL A 27 -7.46 -2.78 -10.25
N GLU A 28 -8.70 -2.47 -10.59
CA GLU A 28 -9.29 -2.72 -11.91
C GLU A 28 -8.50 -2.03 -13.03
N THR A 29 -8.13 -0.77 -12.81
CA THR A 29 -7.33 0.02 -13.77
C THR A 29 -5.89 -0.48 -13.90
N PHE A 30 -5.30 -1.02 -12.83
CA PHE A 30 -3.92 -1.52 -12.89
C PHE A 30 -3.82 -2.92 -13.51
N TYR A 31 -4.86 -3.75 -13.32
CA TYR A 31 -4.95 -5.12 -13.84
C TYR A 31 -6.07 -5.27 -14.86
N ILE A 32 -6.14 -4.35 -15.84
CA ILE A 32 -7.19 -4.36 -16.87
C ILE A 32 -7.20 -5.69 -17.63
N GLY A 33 -8.34 -6.36 -17.63
CA GLY A 33 -8.56 -7.62 -18.33
C GLY A 33 -7.92 -8.85 -17.66
N ASP A 34 -7.50 -8.74 -16.40
CA ASP A 34 -6.92 -9.82 -15.61
C ASP A 34 -7.70 -10.00 -14.30
N ASP A 35 -8.90 -10.56 -14.43
CA ASP A 35 -9.86 -10.72 -13.33
C ASP A 35 -9.29 -11.60 -12.20
N ASP A 36 -8.46 -12.60 -12.54
CA ASP A 36 -7.78 -13.46 -11.56
C ASP A 36 -6.85 -12.62 -10.65
N LYS A 37 -6.09 -11.67 -11.21
CA LYS A 37 -5.24 -10.80 -10.39
C LYS A 37 -6.04 -9.79 -9.60
N GLN A 38 -7.13 -9.27 -10.14
CA GLN A 38 -8.01 -8.36 -9.40
C GLN A 38 -8.61 -9.06 -8.18
N ASP A 39 -9.16 -10.27 -8.36
CA ASP A 39 -9.68 -11.11 -7.28
C ASP A 39 -8.59 -11.44 -6.24
N GLN A 40 -7.41 -11.86 -6.72
CA GLN A 40 -6.28 -12.17 -5.85
C GLN A 40 -5.87 -10.98 -4.98
N VAL A 41 -5.84 -9.77 -5.54
CA VAL A 41 -5.49 -8.55 -4.79
C VAL A 41 -6.56 -8.21 -3.78
N MET A 42 -7.82 -8.16 -4.20
CA MET A 42 -8.94 -7.68 -3.38
C MET A 42 -9.30 -8.64 -2.25
N ASN A 43 -9.43 -9.94 -2.57
CA ASN A 43 -9.98 -10.93 -1.66
C ASN A 43 -8.93 -11.63 -0.80
N TYR A 44 -7.66 -11.61 -1.19
CA TYR A 44 -6.61 -12.34 -0.46
C TYR A 44 -5.46 -11.45 -0.01
N GLU A 45 -4.80 -10.75 -0.94
CA GLU A 45 -3.58 -10.03 -0.60
C GLU A 45 -3.85 -8.79 0.26
N PHE A 46 -4.91 -8.06 -0.07
CA PHE A 46 -5.31 -6.87 0.69
C PHE A 46 -5.73 -7.23 2.13
N GLN A 47 -6.49 -8.32 2.29
CA GLN A 47 -6.84 -8.87 3.60
C GLN A 47 -5.61 -9.21 4.45
N LYS A 48 -4.57 -9.82 3.85
CA LYS A 48 -3.31 -10.11 4.56
C LYS A 48 -2.61 -8.83 5.04
N PHE A 49 -2.63 -7.77 4.24
CA PHE A 49 -2.07 -6.48 4.63
C PHE A 49 -2.85 -5.85 5.79
N GLN A 50 -4.18 -5.85 5.73
CA GLN A 50 -5.07 -5.34 6.79
C GLN A 50 -4.85 -6.09 8.11
N LYS A 51 -4.86 -7.42 8.07
CA LYS A 51 -4.68 -8.30 9.25
C LYS A 51 -3.22 -8.41 9.71
N ARG A 52 -2.30 -7.71 9.03
CA ARG A 52 -0.84 -7.73 9.29
C ARG A 52 -0.27 -9.15 9.30
N GLU A 53 -0.66 -10.00 8.36
CA GLU A 53 -0.23 -11.40 8.31
C GLU A 53 1.16 -11.57 7.69
N GLY A 54 1.73 -12.78 7.81
CA GLY A 54 2.97 -13.14 7.11
C GLY A 54 4.18 -12.28 7.48
N ALA A 55 4.80 -11.64 6.49
CA ALA A 55 5.90 -10.70 6.63
C ALA A 55 5.46 -9.38 7.31
N PHE A 56 4.19 -8.98 7.23
CA PHE A 56 3.68 -7.73 7.81
C PHE A 56 3.60 -7.75 9.35
N ARG A 57 3.48 -8.91 10.00
CA ARG A 57 3.54 -9.03 11.48
C ARG A 57 4.95 -8.97 12.06
N LYS A 58 6.00 -9.08 11.23
CA LYS A 58 7.38 -9.18 11.73
C LYS A 58 7.75 -7.92 12.50
N LYS A 59 8.50 -8.03 13.60
CA LYS A 59 8.93 -6.86 14.38
C LYS A 59 9.64 -5.79 13.52
N LEU A 60 10.38 -6.22 12.51
CA LEU A 60 11.10 -5.35 11.58
C LEU A 60 10.15 -4.52 10.68
N SER A 61 8.94 -5.01 10.38
CA SER A 61 7.96 -4.27 9.59
C SER A 61 7.47 -3.00 10.32
N ARG A 62 7.63 -2.92 11.65
CA ARG A 62 7.34 -1.70 12.43
C ARG A 62 8.26 -0.53 12.09
N SER A 63 9.29 -0.74 11.28
CA SER A 63 10.10 0.35 10.72
C SER A 63 9.27 1.39 9.95
N CYS A 64 8.03 1.05 9.56
CA CYS A 64 7.07 2.00 9.00
C CYS A 64 6.64 3.12 9.96
N GLN A 65 6.96 3.03 11.25
CA GLN A 65 6.68 4.06 12.25
C GLN A 65 7.79 5.12 12.34
N ASN A 66 8.92 4.93 11.65
CA ASN A 66 10.04 5.85 11.68
C ASN A 66 9.78 7.07 10.79
N PHE A 67 10.28 8.24 11.19
CA PHE A 67 10.11 9.48 10.42
C PHE A 67 10.83 9.44 9.06
N ASN A 68 12.01 8.82 8.97
CA ASN A 68 12.79 8.68 7.72
C ASN A 68 12.40 7.43 6.91
N TYR A 69 11.17 6.97 7.07
CA TYR A 69 10.67 5.77 6.42
C TYR A 69 10.39 5.99 4.92
N ASN A 70 10.82 5.04 4.09
CA ASN A 70 10.44 5.00 2.68
C ASN A 70 9.37 3.91 2.44
N PRO A 71 8.14 4.28 2.06
CA PRO A 71 7.05 3.33 1.90
C PRO A 71 7.27 2.36 0.74
N VAL A 72 7.94 2.79 -0.34
CA VAL A 72 8.26 1.92 -1.49
C VAL A 72 9.26 0.84 -1.09
N VAL A 73 10.31 1.20 -0.34
CA VAL A 73 11.33 0.26 0.14
C VAL A 73 10.72 -0.77 1.10
N TRP A 74 9.82 -0.33 1.97
CA TRP A 74 9.14 -1.24 2.88
C TRP A 74 8.22 -2.21 2.17
N TRP A 75 7.44 -1.75 1.19
CA TRP A 75 6.63 -2.64 0.38
C TRP A 75 7.51 -3.65 -0.35
N ARG A 76 8.68 -3.25 -0.85
CA ARG A 76 9.65 -4.18 -1.43
C ARG A 76 10.12 -5.25 -0.43
N MET A 77 10.32 -4.92 0.83
CA MET A 77 10.83 -5.84 1.85
C MET A 77 9.76 -6.75 2.46
N TYR A 78 8.59 -6.21 2.78
CA TYR A 78 7.56 -6.91 3.56
C TYR A 78 6.32 -7.29 2.74
N GLY A 79 6.16 -6.74 1.54
CA GLY A 79 5.07 -7.09 0.61
C GLY A 79 5.28 -8.39 -0.16
N VAL A 80 6.32 -9.16 0.16
CA VAL A 80 6.70 -10.37 -0.60
C VAL A 80 5.61 -11.46 -0.59
N ASP A 81 4.82 -11.53 0.47
CA ASP A 81 3.71 -12.49 0.61
C ASP A 81 2.44 -12.07 -0.16
N THR A 82 2.48 -10.87 -0.77
CA THR A 82 1.39 -10.23 -1.51
C THR A 82 1.95 -9.58 -2.79
N PRO A 83 2.41 -10.38 -3.77
CA PRO A 83 3.19 -9.89 -4.90
C PRO A 83 2.42 -8.95 -5.83
N ASN A 84 1.09 -9.10 -5.98
CA ASN A 84 0.30 -8.25 -6.87
C ASN A 84 -0.04 -6.91 -6.19
N LEU A 85 -0.41 -6.94 -4.91
CA LEU A 85 -0.61 -5.77 -4.07
C LEU A 85 0.70 -5.00 -3.89
N GLN A 86 1.83 -5.69 -3.74
CA GLN A 86 3.15 -5.07 -3.62
C GLN A 86 3.48 -4.23 -4.85
N LYS A 87 3.26 -4.76 -6.07
CA LYS A 87 3.50 -4.03 -7.32
C LYS A 87 2.61 -2.79 -7.41
N LEU A 88 1.32 -2.95 -7.12
CA LEU A 88 0.36 -1.85 -7.12
C LEU A 88 0.75 -0.77 -6.10
N ALA A 89 1.00 -1.15 -4.85
CA ALA A 89 1.35 -0.23 -3.78
C ALA A 89 2.65 0.51 -4.08
N MET A 90 3.69 -0.19 -4.54
CA MET A 90 4.93 0.46 -4.97
C MET A 90 4.70 1.45 -6.12
N ARG A 91 3.85 1.13 -7.10
CA ARG A 91 3.53 2.05 -8.21
C ARG A 91 2.82 3.30 -7.70
N ILE A 92 1.72 3.13 -6.96
CA ILE A 92 0.92 4.24 -6.43
C ILE A 92 1.80 5.12 -5.53
N LEU A 93 2.56 4.52 -4.62
CA LEU A 93 3.43 5.25 -3.70
C LEU A 93 4.58 5.96 -4.41
N SER A 94 5.13 5.40 -5.48
CA SER A 94 6.18 6.07 -6.27
C SER A 94 5.63 7.28 -7.02
N LEU A 95 4.37 7.21 -7.49
CA LEU A 95 3.69 8.33 -8.15
C LEU A 95 3.39 9.45 -7.14
N THR A 96 2.88 9.12 -5.95
CA THR A 96 2.63 10.14 -4.91
C THR A 96 3.92 10.72 -4.36
N SER A 97 4.99 9.92 -4.25
CA SER A 97 6.31 10.41 -3.81
C SER A 97 6.89 11.43 -4.78
N SER A 98 6.63 11.28 -6.08
CA SER A 98 7.02 12.25 -7.11
C SER A 98 6.17 13.53 -7.03
N PHE A 99 4.93 13.43 -6.57
CA PHE A 99 4.05 14.59 -6.36
C PHE A 99 4.39 15.37 -5.06
N THR A 100 4.95 14.69 -4.06
CA THR A 100 5.48 15.33 -2.85
C THR A 100 6.90 15.89 -3.01
N GLY A 101 7.47 15.85 -4.22
CA GLY A 101 8.69 16.58 -4.59
C GLY A 101 8.49 18.10 -4.67
N TYR A 102 7.65 18.67 -3.80
CA TYR A 102 7.55 20.10 -3.58
C TYR A 102 8.59 20.52 -2.53
N GLU A 103 9.86 20.23 -2.81
CA GLU A 103 10.96 21.00 -2.21
C GLU A 103 11.00 22.35 -2.93
N ARG A 104 10.13 23.25 -2.47
CA ARG A 104 10.58 24.47 -1.80
C ARG A 104 11.76 25.18 -2.47
N ASN A 105 11.55 25.65 -3.70
CA ASN A 105 12.34 26.74 -4.26
C ASN A 105 11.57 28.04 -4.08
N TRP A 106 11.76 28.70 -2.93
CA TRP A 106 11.58 30.14 -2.85
C TRP A 106 12.96 30.77 -2.95
N SER A 107 13.23 31.40 -4.10
CA SER A 107 14.15 32.53 -4.16
C SER A 107 13.44 33.79 -3.68
#